data_AF-A0A3A9AS73-F1
#
_entry.id   AF-A0A3A9AS73-F1
#
_cell.length_a   1.000
_cell.length_b   1.000
_cell.length_c   1.000
_cell.angle_alpha   90.00
_cell.angle_beta   90.00
_cell.angle_gamma   90.00
#
_symmetry.space_group_name_H-M   'P 1'
#
loop_
_entity.id
_entity.type
_entity.pdbx_description
1 polymer ?
#
loop_
_entity_poly.entity_id
_entity_poly.type
_entity_poly.pdbx_seq_one_letter_code
_entity_poly.pdbx_strand_id
1 'polypeptide(L)'
;MKENLGKTICQYRQNLKMTQEDFAYRLGVTPQAVSRWERGNGLPDLSLIKGICSILHVSADTLLGIDSNPVTENNNLQMEWEIRHNLFAEPVVLEFGEALIPCVSEGVKTDYLNQKRNALAKEYGILMPVVRLRDNLALDKSSYRLLSYDQVLLEDRMELCADESDLTRYYREMLDCMAEECRKNYSRILNKQLAKTMAESLEERYPGTVNGLVPEKISYLKLADHLRCMLIQGKSIRDLIHILEEMERELLP
;
A
#
# COMPACT_ATOMS: atom_id res chain seq x y z
N MET A 1 22.89 1.07 -22.51
CA MET A 1 23.33 0.82 -21.11
C MET A 1 24.04 2.02 -20.48
N LYS A 2 25.22 2.48 -20.97
CA LYS A 2 26.00 3.55 -20.30
C LYS A 2 25.28 4.89 -20.12
N GLU A 3 24.57 5.37 -21.14
CA GLU A 3 23.91 6.68 -21.08
C GLU A 3 22.61 6.72 -20.26
N ASN A 4 21.98 5.56 -20.01
CA ASN A 4 20.65 5.54 -19.38
C ASN A 4 20.76 5.51 -17.86
N LEU A 5 21.64 4.67 -17.31
CA LEU A 5 21.81 4.52 -15.85
C LEU A 5 22.23 5.83 -15.17
N GLY A 6 23.18 6.58 -15.76
CA GLY A 6 23.63 7.86 -15.22
C GLY A 6 22.51 8.90 -15.15
N LYS A 7 21.69 8.97 -16.21
CA LYS A 7 20.53 9.88 -16.28
C LYS A 7 19.46 9.48 -15.26
N THR A 8 19.16 8.18 -15.15
CA THR A 8 18.22 7.64 -14.16
C THR A 8 18.66 7.98 -12.74
N ILE A 9 19.93 7.75 -12.37
CA ILE A 9 20.46 8.12 -11.05
C ILE A 9 20.25 9.61 -10.77
N CYS A 10 20.63 10.47 -11.73
CA CYS A 10 20.49 11.91 -11.61
C CYS A 10 19.04 12.32 -11.36
N GLN A 11 18.12 11.78 -12.16
CA GLN A 11 16.71 12.10 -12.12
C GLN A 11 16.05 11.69 -10.80
N TYR A 12 16.23 10.44 -10.37
CA TYR A 12 15.65 9.97 -9.10
C TYR A 12 16.24 10.68 -7.88
N ARG A 13 17.54 10.99 -7.91
CA ARG A 13 18.19 11.78 -6.86
C ARG A 13 17.57 13.18 -6.76
N GLN A 14 17.35 13.85 -7.89
CA GLN A 14 16.74 15.18 -7.93
C GLN A 14 15.27 15.17 -7.48
N ASN A 15 14.50 14.14 -7.84
CA ASN A 15 13.11 13.99 -7.39
C ASN A 15 13.01 13.86 -5.86
N LEU A 16 14.00 13.23 -5.22
CA LEU A 16 14.11 13.13 -3.77
C LEU A 16 14.80 14.35 -3.12
N LYS A 17 15.04 15.42 -3.90
CA LYS A 17 15.71 16.67 -3.46
C LYS A 17 17.10 16.46 -2.83
N MET A 18 17.80 15.40 -3.21
CA MET A 18 19.14 15.09 -2.71
C MET A 18 20.22 15.76 -3.57
N THR A 19 21.30 16.27 -2.98
CA THR A 19 22.47 16.74 -3.74
C THR A 19 23.38 15.56 -4.14
N GLN A 20 24.30 15.77 -5.08
CA GLN A 20 25.31 14.77 -5.42
C GLN A 20 26.18 14.41 -4.20
N GLU A 21 26.42 15.38 -3.32
CA GLU A 21 27.20 15.19 -2.08
C GLU A 21 26.44 14.33 -1.07
N ASP A 22 25.17 14.63 -0.82
CA ASP A 22 24.31 13.84 0.08
C ASP A 22 24.18 12.39 -0.39
N PHE A 23 23.99 12.22 -1.70
CA PHE A 23 23.85 10.90 -2.31
C PHE A 23 25.15 10.10 -2.22
N ALA A 24 26.29 10.75 -2.49
CA ALA A 24 27.61 10.14 -2.36
C ALA A 24 27.91 9.73 -0.91
N TYR A 25 27.59 10.58 0.06
CA TYR A 25 27.74 10.31 1.48
C TYR A 25 26.95 9.07 1.92
N ARG A 26 25.66 9.00 1.53
CA ARG A 26 24.79 7.85 1.86
C ARG A 26 25.24 6.55 1.21
N LEU A 27 25.87 6.62 0.04
CA LEU A 27 26.36 5.45 -0.69
C LEU A 27 27.80 5.07 -0.31
N GLY A 28 28.50 5.90 0.49
CA GLY A 28 29.89 5.67 0.89
C GLY A 28 30.90 5.87 -0.26
N VAL A 29 30.60 6.75 -1.22
CA VAL A 29 31.45 7.06 -2.37
C VAL A 29 31.80 8.54 -2.43
N THR A 30 32.69 8.94 -3.34
CA THR A 30 33.03 10.35 -3.52
C THR A 30 32.03 11.07 -4.41
N PRO A 31 31.73 12.37 -4.18
CA PRO A 31 30.84 13.15 -5.06
C PRO A 31 31.31 13.17 -6.52
N GLN A 32 32.63 13.11 -6.75
CA GLN A 32 33.19 13.03 -8.10
C GLN A 32 32.81 11.73 -8.82
N ALA A 33 32.68 10.61 -8.10
CA ALA A 33 32.22 9.34 -8.67
C ALA A 33 30.77 9.45 -9.16
N VAL A 34 29.87 10.00 -8.33
CA VAL A 34 28.48 10.26 -8.69
C VAL A 34 28.39 11.19 -9.90
N SER A 35 29.13 12.30 -9.89
CA SER A 35 29.20 13.25 -11.02
C SER A 35 29.70 12.59 -12.32
N ARG A 36 30.59 11.61 -12.24
CA ARG A 36 31.06 10.84 -13.41
C ARG A 36 29.98 9.90 -13.94
N TRP A 37 29.25 9.22 -13.04
CA TRP A 37 28.14 8.36 -13.41
C TRP A 37 27.02 9.15 -14.09
N GLU A 38 26.60 10.26 -13.49
CA GLU A 38 25.52 11.11 -14.01
C GLU A 38 25.84 11.72 -15.38
N ARG A 39 27.13 11.97 -15.66
CA ARG A 39 27.60 12.46 -16.97
C ARG A 39 27.90 11.35 -17.99
N GLY A 40 27.67 10.08 -17.65
CA GLY A 40 27.96 8.93 -18.52
C GLY A 40 29.44 8.61 -18.70
N ASN A 41 30.33 9.26 -17.94
CA ASN A 41 31.79 9.13 -18.03
C ASN A 41 32.35 8.01 -17.10
N GLY A 42 31.48 7.15 -16.58
CA GLY A 42 31.81 6.03 -15.71
C GLY A 42 30.55 5.29 -15.27
N LEU A 43 30.69 4.10 -14.71
CA LEU A 43 29.58 3.34 -14.13
C LEU A 43 29.84 3.06 -12.66
N PRO A 44 28.79 2.98 -11.83
CA PRO A 44 28.91 2.43 -10.50
C PRO A 44 29.29 0.94 -10.60
N ASP A 45 30.04 0.47 -9.62
CA ASP A 45 30.31 -0.95 -9.48
C ASP A 45 29.02 -1.72 -9.17
N LEU A 46 28.94 -2.97 -9.61
CA LEU A 46 27.78 -3.84 -9.39
C LEU A 46 27.46 -3.99 -7.89
N SER A 47 28.49 -3.97 -7.05
CA SER A 47 28.37 -3.97 -5.58
C SER A 47 27.55 -2.80 -5.03
N LEU A 48 27.55 -1.65 -5.72
CA LEU A 48 26.87 -0.42 -5.30
C LEU A 48 25.41 -0.36 -5.77
N ILE A 49 25.02 -1.18 -6.75
CA ILE A 49 23.68 -1.16 -7.33
C ILE A 49 22.59 -1.36 -6.27
N LYS A 50 22.78 -2.30 -5.35
CA LYS A 50 21.83 -2.54 -4.25
C LYS A 50 21.67 -1.30 -3.36
N GLY A 51 22.77 -0.60 -3.06
CA GLY A 51 22.77 0.62 -2.28
C GLY A 51 22.05 1.77 -3.01
N ILE A 52 22.34 1.93 -4.31
CA ILE A 52 21.68 2.92 -5.17
C ILE A 52 20.17 2.68 -5.20
N CYS A 53 19.73 1.44 -5.45
CA CYS A 53 18.31 1.08 -5.45
C CYS A 53 17.62 1.37 -4.11
N SER A 54 18.29 1.06 -3.00
CA SER A 54 17.75 1.30 -1.65
C SER A 54 17.60 2.80 -1.34
N ILE A 55 18.56 3.63 -1.75
CA ILE A 55 18.55 5.08 -1.50
C ILE A 55 17.56 5.80 -2.42
N LEU A 56 17.46 5.38 -3.68
CA LEU A 56 16.59 6.00 -4.68
C LEU A 56 15.16 5.43 -4.69
N HIS A 57 14.91 4.36 -3.93
CA HIS A 57 13.64 3.63 -3.89
C HIS A 57 13.19 3.12 -5.27
N VAL A 58 14.13 2.59 -6.06
CA VAL A 58 13.89 2.03 -7.41
C VAL A 58 14.31 0.57 -7.51
N SER A 59 13.72 -0.19 -8.43
CA SER A 59 14.18 -1.55 -8.74
C SER A 59 15.47 -1.53 -9.57
N ALA A 60 16.22 -2.63 -9.53
CA ALA A 60 17.40 -2.79 -10.38
C ALA A 60 17.04 -2.77 -11.88
N ASP A 61 15.87 -3.28 -12.25
CA ASP A 61 15.40 -3.32 -13.64
C ASP A 61 15.14 -1.91 -14.18
N THR A 62 14.50 -1.04 -13.38
CA THR A 62 14.31 0.39 -13.72
C THR A 62 15.65 1.14 -13.78
N LEU A 63 16.56 0.88 -12.83
CA LEU A 63 17.88 1.52 -12.78
C LEU A 63 18.75 1.14 -13.99
N LEU A 64 18.69 -0.13 -14.42
CA LEU A 64 19.46 -0.67 -15.53
C LEU A 64 18.78 -0.48 -16.89
N GLY A 65 17.51 -0.04 -16.91
CA GLY A 65 16.70 0.14 -18.11
C GLY A 65 16.37 -1.17 -18.81
N ILE A 66 16.17 -2.24 -18.03
CA ILE A 66 15.88 -3.60 -18.52
C ILE A 66 14.39 -3.73 -18.89
N ASP A 67 13.51 -3.01 -18.20
CA ASP A 67 12.08 -2.94 -18.53
C ASP A 67 11.71 -1.55 -19.05
N SER A 68 11.51 -1.43 -20.36
CA SER A 68 10.85 -0.24 -20.94
C SER A 68 9.67 -0.67 -21.80
N ASN A 69 8.55 -0.94 -21.14
CA ASN A 69 7.24 -0.66 -21.71
C ASN A 69 6.93 0.80 -21.34
N PRO A 70 7.30 1.78 -22.20
CA PRO A 70 7.06 3.18 -21.89
C PRO A 70 5.55 3.41 -21.75
N VAL A 71 5.15 3.95 -20.61
CA VAL A 71 3.75 4.31 -20.33
C VAL A 71 3.49 5.77 -20.72
N THR A 72 4.55 6.54 -20.98
CA THR A 72 4.48 7.94 -21.43
C THR A 72 5.21 8.13 -22.75
N GLU A 73 4.67 9.01 -23.61
CA GLU A 73 5.27 9.34 -24.90
C GLU A 73 6.50 10.25 -24.77
N ASN A 74 6.59 11.00 -23.66
CA ASN A 74 7.62 12.02 -23.42
C ASN A 74 8.69 11.58 -22.38
N ASN A 75 8.71 10.31 -21.98
CA ASN A 75 9.59 9.77 -20.93
C ASN A 75 9.52 10.55 -19.59
N ASN A 76 8.37 11.18 -19.31
CA ASN A 76 8.17 11.86 -18.04
C ASN A 76 7.93 10.81 -16.95
N LEU A 77 8.98 10.50 -16.18
CA LEU A 77 8.92 9.51 -15.11
C LEU A 77 7.89 9.84 -14.02
N GLN A 78 7.62 11.13 -13.76
CA GLN A 78 6.60 11.53 -12.79
C GLN A 78 5.21 11.18 -13.31
N MET A 79 4.92 11.53 -14.57
CA MET A 79 3.66 11.17 -15.22
C MET A 79 3.52 9.66 -15.36
N GLU A 80 4.59 8.95 -15.68
CA GLU A 80 4.60 7.49 -15.73
C GLU A 80 4.27 6.88 -14.37
N TRP A 81 4.84 7.42 -13.30
CA TRP A 81 4.51 7.00 -11.94
C TRP A 81 3.05 7.27 -11.61
N GLU A 82 2.53 8.46 -11.94
CA GLU A 82 1.13 8.83 -11.73
C GLU A 82 0.18 7.90 -12.51
N ILE A 83 0.45 7.63 -13.79
CA ILE A 83 -0.37 6.71 -14.61
C ILE A 83 -0.32 5.30 -14.02
N ARG A 84 0.86 4.79 -13.66
CA ARG A 84 0.99 3.45 -13.06
C ARG A 84 0.28 3.36 -11.71
N HIS A 85 0.28 4.43 -10.92
CA HIS A 85 -0.43 4.49 -9.64
C HIS A 85 -1.95 4.57 -9.82
N ASN A 86 -2.42 5.28 -10.86
CA ASN A 86 -3.83 5.42 -11.19
C ASN A 86 -4.39 4.26 -12.02
N LEU A 87 -3.56 3.30 -12.43
CA LEU A 87 -3.95 2.19 -13.30
C LEU A 87 -4.95 1.23 -12.62
N PHE A 88 -4.92 1.16 -11.29
CA PHE A 88 -5.73 0.24 -10.52
C PHE A 88 -6.44 0.94 -9.37
N ALA A 89 -7.71 0.61 -9.18
CA ALA A 89 -8.46 1.02 -8.00
C ALA A 89 -7.92 0.32 -6.76
N GLU A 90 -7.64 1.08 -5.70
CA GLU A 90 -7.09 0.53 -4.46
C GLU A 90 -8.20 -0.05 -3.56
N PRO A 91 -7.89 -1.07 -2.72
CA PRO A 91 -8.91 -1.73 -1.91
C PRO A 91 -9.63 -0.81 -0.92
N VAL A 92 -8.90 0.15 -0.33
CA VAL A 92 -9.43 1.16 0.60
C VAL A 92 -8.71 2.49 0.39
N VAL A 93 -9.47 3.52 0.03
CA VAL A 93 -9.00 4.90 -0.13
C VAL A 93 -9.85 5.80 0.76
N LEU A 94 -9.21 6.68 1.51
CA LEU A 94 -9.86 7.75 2.25
C LEU A 94 -9.50 9.07 1.59
N GLU A 95 -10.50 9.68 0.96
CA GLU A 95 -10.37 11.00 0.36
C GLU A 95 -10.93 12.08 1.29
N PHE A 96 -10.30 13.24 1.31
CA PHE A 96 -10.71 14.34 2.19
C PHE A 96 -10.50 15.71 1.54
N GLY A 97 -11.36 16.65 1.91
CA GLY A 97 -11.28 18.04 1.47
C GLY A 97 -10.15 18.82 2.14
N GLU A 98 -9.90 20.02 1.60
CA GLU A 98 -8.79 20.91 1.98
C GLU A 98 -8.72 21.20 3.49
N ALA A 99 -9.85 21.41 4.16
CA ALA A 99 -9.86 21.79 5.58
C ALA A 99 -9.47 20.63 6.52
N LEU A 100 -9.48 19.39 6.03
CA LEU A 100 -9.10 18.20 6.81
C LEU A 100 -7.60 17.86 6.69
N ILE A 101 -6.87 18.50 5.78
CA ILE A 101 -5.43 18.27 5.57
C ILE A 101 -4.62 18.41 6.87
N PRO A 102 -4.80 19.45 7.71
CA PRO A 102 -4.04 19.58 8.96
C PRO A 102 -4.33 18.43 9.94
N CYS A 103 -5.60 18.07 10.07
CA CYS A 103 -6.06 16.96 10.90
C CYS A 103 -5.44 15.63 10.47
N VAL A 104 -5.44 15.34 9.17
CA VAL A 104 -4.80 14.13 8.61
C VAL A 104 -3.29 14.16 8.82
N SER A 105 -2.64 15.30 8.58
CA SER A 105 -1.19 15.45 8.72
C SER A 105 -0.70 15.17 10.14
N GLU A 106 -1.38 15.71 11.16
CA GLU A 106 -1.07 15.42 12.56
C GLU A 106 -1.48 14.01 12.96
N GLY A 107 -2.65 13.55 12.50
CA GLY A 107 -3.19 12.23 12.80
C GLY A 107 -2.32 11.08 12.33
N VAL A 108 -1.73 11.17 11.13
CA VAL A 108 -0.83 10.15 10.57
C VAL A 108 0.43 9.94 11.40
N LYS A 109 0.86 10.94 12.18
CA LYS A 109 2.00 10.80 13.11
C LYS A 109 1.66 9.90 14.31
N THR A 110 0.38 9.63 14.55
CA THR A 110 -0.09 8.76 15.63
C THR A 110 -0.17 7.29 15.19
N ASP A 111 -0.11 6.36 16.14
CA ASP A 111 -0.26 4.92 15.87
C ASP A 111 -1.75 4.48 15.77
N TYR A 112 -2.69 5.42 15.75
CA TYR A 112 -4.11 5.12 15.90
C TYR A 112 -4.66 4.24 14.77
N LEU A 113 -4.21 4.45 13.53
CA LEU A 113 -4.61 3.62 12.40
C LEU A 113 -4.19 2.16 12.60
N ASN A 114 -2.97 1.91 13.08
CA ASN A 114 -2.51 0.55 13.38
C ASN A 114 -3.30 -0.09 14.51
N GLN A 115 -3.67 0.70 15.54
CA GLN A 115 -4.55 0.23 16.62
C GLN A 115 -5.90 -0.23 16.06
N LYS A 116 -6.49 0.50 15.11
CA LYS A 116 -7.74 0.09 14.44
C LYS A 116 -7.59 -1.15 13.59
N ARG A 117 -6.50 -1.26 12.82
CA ARG A 117 -6.16 -2.47 12.05
C ARG A 117 -6.08 -3.69 12.97
N ASN A 118 -5.38 -3.55 14.10
CA ASN A 118 -5.21 -4.62 15.07
C ASN A 118 -6.53 -4.99 15.77
N ALA A 119 -7.37 -4.00 16.09
CA ALA A 119 -8.70 -4.24 16.66
C ALA A 119 -9.58 -5.07 15.71
N LEU A 120 -9.64 -4.70 14.43
CA LEU A 120 -10.39 -5.45 13.41
C LEU A 120 -9.89 -6.89 13.25
N ALA A 121 -8.57 -7.09 13.23
CA ALA A 121 -7.97 -8.42 13.15
C ALA A 121 -8.30 -9.26 14.40
N LYS A 122 -8.13 -8.66 15.59
CA LYS A 122 -8.36 -9.34 16.87
C LYS A 122 -9.82 -9.70 17.08
N GLU A 123 -10.75 -8.85 16.70
CA GLU A 123 -12.18 -9.04 17.00
C GLU A 123 -12.87 -9.88 15.93
N TYR A 124 -12.59 -9.60 14.65
CA TYR A 124 -13.34 -10.15 13.51
C TYR A 124 -12.52 -11.06 12.60
N GLY A 125 -11.20 -11.16 12.78
CA GLY A 125 -10.31 -11.84 11.83
C GLY A 125 -10.10 -11.04 10.54
N ILE A 126 -10.41 -9.74 10.56
CA ILE A 126 -10.36 -8.88 9.38
C ILE A 126 -8.96 -8.28 9.23
N LEU A 127 -8.30 -8.60 8.11
CA LEU A 127 -7.07 -7.93 7.70
C LEU A 127 -7.44 -6.69 6.88
N MET A 128 -7.52 -5.53 7.53
CA MET A 128 -7.74 -4.27 6.81
C MET A 128 -6.57 -4.04 5.84
N PRO A 129 -6.77 -3.73 4.56
CA PRO A 129 -5.69 -3.37 3.64
C PRO A 129 -5.06 -2.03 4.02
N VAL A 130 -3.87 -1.72 3.48
CA VAL A 130 -3.25 -0.41 3.70
C VAL A 130 -4.20 0.68 3.18
N VAL A 131 -4.51 1.64 4.04
CA VAL A 131 -5.41 2.76 3.71
C VAL A 131 -4.63 3.82 2.96
N ARG A 132 -5.19 4.28 1.86
CA ARG A 132 -4.57 5.30 1.01
C ARG A 132 -5.26 6.62 1.25
N LEU A 133 -4.50 7.57 1.78
CA LEU A 133 -4.97 8.91 2.13
C LEU A 133 -4.74 9.82 0.93
N ARG A 134 -5.79 10.48 0.42
CA ARG A 134 -5.70 11.38 -0.73
C ARG A 134 -6.47 12.65 -0.45
N ASP A 135 -5.87 13.81 -0.66
CA ASP A 135 -6.64 15.04 -0.75
C ASP A 135 -7.41 15.07 -2.08
N ASN A 136 -8.62 15.61 -2.04
CA ASN A 136 -9.43 15.78 -3.24
C ASN A 136 -10.07 17.17 -3.27
N LEU A 137 -9.56 18.02 -4.16
CA LEU A 137 -10.02 19.39 -4.33
C LEU A 137 -11.45 19.51 -4.90
N ALA A 138 -12.01 18.42 -5.44
CA ALA A 138 -13.40 18.37 -5.89
C ALA A 138 -14.40 18.14 -4.74
N LEU A 139 -13.93 17.72 -3.55
CA LEU A 139 -14.77 17.55 -2.37
C LEU A 139 -15.05 18.89 -1.67
N ASP A 140 -16.15 18.97 -0.92
CA ASP A 140 -16.36 20.07 0.02
C ASP A 140 -15.19 20.11 1.02
N LYS A 141 -14.75 21.31 1.37
CA LYS A 141 -13.54 21.52 2.20
C LYS A 141 -13.53 20.70 3.48
N SER A 142 -14.69 20.49 4.09
CA SER A 142 -14.88 19.78 5.36
C SER A 142 -15.39 18.35 5.21
N SER A 143 -15.52 17.85 3.98
CA SER A 143 -16.03 16.52 3.70
C SER A 143 -14.92 15.49 3.51
N TYR A 144 -15.26 14.25 3.77
CA TYR A 144 -14.42 13.10 3.47
C TYR A 144 -15.29 11.97 2.89
N ARG A 145 -14.66 11.09 2.11
CA ARG A 145 -15.31 9.89 1.60
C ARG A 145 -14.38 8.69 1.65
N LEU A 146 -14.96 7.54 1.97
CA LEU A 146 -14.29 6.25 1.95
C LEU A 146 -14.66 5.53 0.66
N LEU A 147 -13.66 5.05 -0.08
CA LEU A 147 -13.86 4.24 -1.27
C LEU A 147 -13.27 2.84 -1.11
N SER A 148 -13.90 1.87 -1.75
CA SER A 148 -13.33 0.56 -2.01
C SER A 148 -13.48 0.20 -3.48
N TYR A 149 -12.34 0.08 -4.16
CA TYR A 149 -12.28 -0.12 -5.61
C TYR A 149 -13.12 0.93 -6.36
N ASP A 150 -12.86 2.21 -6.08
CA ASP A 150 -13.55 3.40 -6.60
C ASP A 150 -15.07 3.49 -6.34
N GLN A 151 -15.65 2.54 -5.61
CA GLN A 151 -17.03 2.64 -5.15
C GLN A 151 -17.05 3.32 -3.78
N VAL A 152 -17.89 4.35 -3.66
CA VAL A 152 -18.11 5.07 -2.41
C VAL A 152 -18.80 4.14 -1.41
N LEU A 153 -18.15 3.91 -0.27
CA LEU A 153 -18.71 3.20 0.89
C LEU A 153 -19.37 4.16 1.87
N LEU A 154 -18.78 5.35 2.04
CA LEU A 154 -19.25 6.39 2.94
C LEU A 154 -18.86 7.75 2.37
N GLU A 155 -19.73 8.73 2.52
CA GLU A 155 -19.44 10.14 2.32
C GLU A 155 -20.06 10.90 3.48
N ASP A 156 -19.27 11.76 4.12
CA ASP A 156 -19.66 12.42 5.36
C ASP A 156 -18.91 13.75 5.53
N ARG A 157 -19.35 14.58 6.48
CA ARG A 157 -18.84 15.92 6.75
C ARG A 157 -18.42 16.07 8.21
N MET A 158 -17.28 16.71 8.42
CA MET A 158 -16.77 17.06 9.74
C MET A 158 -17.14 18.50 10.11
N GLU A 159 -17.63 18.69 11.33
CA GLU A 159 -17.83 20.01 11.92
C GLU A 159 -16.56 20.44 12.66
N LEU A 160 -15.72 21.22 11.98
CA LEU A 160 -14.43 21.69 12.50
C LEU A 160 -14.60 22.88 13.47
N CYS A 161 -14.06 22.73 14.67
CA CYS A 161 -13.91 23.77 15.69
C CYS A 161 -12.53 24.43 15.58
N ALA A 162 -12.37 25.59 16.21
CA ALA A 162 -11.19 26.46 16.04
C ALA A 162 -9.95 26.05 16.86
N ASP A 163 -10.00 25.00 17.68
CA ASP A 163 -8.90 24.60 18.56
C ASP A 163 -7.98 23.54 17.90
N GLU A 164 -6.66 23.72 17.98
CA GLU A 164 -5.67 22.79 17.45
C GLU A 164 -5.69 21.44 18.20
N SER A 165 -6.14 21.42 19.46
CA SER A 165 -6.27 20.17 20.23
C SER A 165 -7.30 19.20 19.64
N ASP A 166 -8.27 19.72 18.88
CA ASP A 166 -9.31 18.92 18.23
C ASP A 166 -8.82 18.20 16.96
N LEU A 167 -7.68 18.60 16.36
CA LEU A 167 -7.20 18.01 15.10
C LEU A 167 -6.97 16.49 15.19
N THR A 168 -6.33 16.03 16.28
CA THR A 168 -6.14 14.59 16.49
C THR A 168 -7.46 13.87 16.77
N ARG A 169 -8.42 14.56 17.39
CA ARG A 169 -9.74 14.01 17.68
C ARG A 169 -10.54 13.79 16.39
N TYR A 170 -10.58 14.78 15.49
CA TYR A 170 -11.24 14.63 14.18
C TYR A 170 -10.66 13.49 13.35
N TYR A 171 -9.34 13.31 13.40
CA TYR A 171 -8.70 12.19 12.73
C TYR A 171 -9.16 10.85 13.30
N ARG A 172 -9.26 10.74 14.63
CA ARG A 172 -9.75 9.52 15.29
C ARG A 172 -11.20 9.24 14.94
N GLU A 173 -12.08 10.23 15.01
CA GLU A 173 -13.50 10.11 14.64
C GLU A 173 -13.64 9.64 13.18
N MET A 174 -12.86 10.20 12.26
CA MET A 174 -12.84 9.78 10.86
C MET A 174 -12.39 8.32 10.70
N LEU A 175 -11.31 7.93 11.40
CA LEU A 175 -10.79 6.57 11.34
C LEU A 175 -11.71 5.55 12.03
N ASP A 176 -12.47 5.96 13.04
CA ASP A 176 -13.50 5.14 13.68
C ASP A 176 -14.62 4.80 12.69
N CYS A 177 -15.18 5.82 12.04
CA CYS A 177 -16.17 5.62 10.99
C CYS A 177 -15.61 4.77 9.84
N MET A 178 -14.38 5.04 9.40
CA MET A 178 -13.73 4.29 8.34
C MET A 178 -13.52 2.82 8.71
N ALA A 179 -13.05 2.52 9.92
CA ALA A 179 -12.82 1.15 10.36
C ALA A 179 -14.13 0.35 10.45
N GLU A 180 -15.20 0.99 10.94
CA GLU A 180 -16.51 0.38 11.00
C GLU A 180 -17.10 0.12 9.61
N GLU A 181 -16.94 1.05 8.66
CA GLU A 181 -17.39 0.82 7.28
C GLU A 181 -16.54 -0.21 6.53
N CYS A 182 -15.23 -0.27 6.79
CA CYS A 182 -14.39 -1.35 6.30
C CYS A 182 -14.87 -2.72 6.83
N ARG A 183 -15.27 -2.80 8.10
CA ARG A 183 -15.80 -4.03 8.71
C ARG A 183 -17.10 -4.47 8.03
N LYS A 184 -18.08 -3.57 7.91
CA LYS A 184 -19.39 -3.86 7.30
C LYS A 184 -19.26 -4.31 5.85
N ASN A 185 -18.33 -3.71 5.10
CA ASN A 185 -18.14 -3.96 3.67
C ASN A 185 -16.97 -4.91 3.37
N TYR A 186 -16.48 -5.67 4.36
CA TYR A 186 -15.24 -6.42 4.19
C TYR A 186 -15.34 -7.54 3.16
N SER A 187 -16.51 -8.13 2.91
CA SER A 187 -16.72 -9.12 1.84
C SER A 187 -16.38 -8.56 0.45
N ARG A 188 -16.60 -7.26 0.24
CA ARG A 188 -16.23 -6.56 -1.00
C ARG A 188 -14.75 -6.21 -1.04
N ILE A 189 -14.17 -5.80 0.10
CA ILE A 189 -12.77 -5.40 0.22
C ILE A 189 -11.82 -6.60 0.10
N LEU A 190 -12.24 -7.76 0.61
CA LEU A 190 -11.45 -9.00 0.61
C LEU A 190 -11.14 -9.43 -0.82
N ASN A 191 -9.84 -9.52 -1.13
CA ASN A 191 -9.34 -9.94 -2.42
C ASN A 191 -8.37 -11.13 -2.28
N LYS A 192 -7.98 -11.71 -3.42
CA LYS A 192 -7.07 -12.87 -3.48
C LYS A 192 -5.74 -12.61 -2.76
N GLN A 193 -5.21 -11.39 -2.82
CA GLN A 193 -3.95 -11.03 -2.16
C GLN A 193 -4.10 -10.99 -0.64
N LEU A 194 -5.21 -10.45 -0.13
CA LEU A 194 -5.51 -10.46 1.30
C LEU A 194 -5.70 -11.88 1.83
N ALA A 195 -6.45 -12.73 1.11
CA ALA A 195 -6.61 -14.13 1.47
C ALA A 195 -5.28 -14.90 1.47
N LYS A 196 -4.41 -14.61 0.50
CA LYS A 196 -3.03 -15.12 0.47
C LYS A 196 -2.26 -14.71 1.73
N THR A 197 -2.25 -13.42 2.06
CA THR A 197 -1.56 -12.93 3.26
C THR A 197 -2.09 -13.56 4.54
N MET A 198 -3.41 -13.79 4.64
CA MET A 198 -4.00 -14.49 5.78
C MET A 198 -3.52 -15.95 5.88
N ALA A 199 -3.50 -16.67 4.76
CA ALA A 199 -3.06 -18.07 4.72
C ALA A 199 -1.56 -18.20 5.04
N GLU A 200 -0.70 -17.35 4.45
CA GLU A 200 0.74 -17.31 4.74
C GLU A 200 0.99 -16.98 6.23
N SER A 201 0.25 -16.02 6.80
CA SER A 201 0.35 -15.70 8.24
C SER A 201 -0.08 -16.86 9.14
N LEU A 202 -1.01 -17.71 8.68
CA LEU A 202 -1.43 -18.91 9.40
C LEU A 202 -0.37 -20.01 9.27
N GLU A 203 0.19 -20.21 8.08
CA GLU A 203 1.25 -21.19 7.79
C GLU A 203 2.48 -20.96 8.68
N GLU A 204 2.87 -19.71 8.89
CA GLU A 204 3.99 -19.34 9.79
C GLU A 204 3.82 -19.88 11.22
N ARG A 205 2.57 -20.02 11.69
CA ARG A 205 2.26 -20.45 13.07
C ARG A 205 1.77 -21.91 13.14
N TYR A 206 1.07 -22.37 12.12
CA TYR A 206 0.39 -23.67 12.04
C TYR A 206 0.56 -24.26 10.61
N PRO A 207 1.77 -24.67 10.22
CA PRO A 207 2.06 -25.08 8.85
C PRO A 207 1.22 -26.28 8.40
N GLY A 208 0.91 -27.21 9.31
CA GLY A 208 0.12 -28.40 8.99
C GLY A 208 -1.33 -28.13 8.54
N THR A 209 -1.86 -26.93 8.78
CA THR A 209 -3.21 -26.54 8.37
C THR A 209 -3.25 -26.01 6.93
N VAL A 210 -2.13 -25.52 6.41
CA VAL A 210 -2.04 -24.85 5.11
C VAL A 210 -1.28 -25.70 4.08
N ASN A 211 -0.20 -26.35 4.51
CA ASN A 211 0.71 -27.08 3.64
C ASN A 211 0.02 -28.18 2.84
N GLY A 212 0.16 -28.13 1.52
CA GLY A 212 -0.44 -29.12 0.62
C GLY A 212 -1.96 -28.97 0.46
N LEU A 213 -2.57 -27.97 1.11
CA LEU A 213 -3.98 -27.59 0.92
C LEU A 213 -4.07 -26.30 0.12
N VAL A 214 -3.46 -25.20 0.58
CA VAL A 214 -3.45 -23.89 -0.10
C VAL A 214 -2.01 -23.54 -0.50
N PRO A 215 -1.70 -23.28 -1.78
CA PRO A 215 -2.62 -23.17 -2.92
C PRO A 215 -2.88 -24.48 -3.69
N GLU A 216 -2.30 -25.62 -3.30
CA GLU A 216 -2.21 -26.84 -4.14
C GLU A 216 -3.57 -27.47 -4.46
N LYS A 217 -4.44 -27.64 -3.45
CA LYS A 217 -5.79 -28.20 -3.62
C LYS A 217 -6.86 -27.11 -3.66
N ILE A 218 -6.65 -26.02 -2.94
CA ILE A 218 -7.54 -24.86 -2.84
C ILE A 218 -6.75 -23.62 -3.24
N SER A 219 -7.09 -23.02 -4.37
CA SER A 219 -6.47 -21.76 -4.76
C SER A 219 -6.80 -20.62 -3.77
N TYR A 220 -5.91 -19.63 -3.66
CA TYR A 220 -6.19 -18.40 -2.90
C TYR A 220 -7.48 -17.68 -3.33
N LEU A 221 -7.90 -17.84 -4.58
CA LEU A 221 -9.17 -17.28 -5.05
C LEU A 221 -10.35 -18.03 -4.44
N LYS A 222 -10.32 -19.37 -4.44
CA LYS A 222 -11.35 -20.21 -3.83
C LYS A 222 -11.46 -19.96 -2.32
N LEU A 223 -10.31 -19.79 -1.64
CA LEU A 223 -10.28 -19.36 -0.24
C LEU A 223 -10.95 -17.99 -0.07
N ALA A 224 -10.56 -16.99 -0.86
CA ALA A 224 -11.17 -15.66 -0.80
C ALA A 224 -12.68 -15.73 -1.00
N ASP A 225 -13.17 -16.47 -2.00
CA ASP A 225 -14.60 -16.62 -2.29
C ASP A 225 -15.36 -17.29 -1.15
N HIS A 226 -14.80 -18.33 -0.54
CA HIS A 226 -15.42 -18.98 0.62
C HIS A 226 -15.53 -18.01 1.81
N LEU A 227 -14.45 -17.28 2.13
CA LEU A 227 -14.45 -16.27 3.18
C LEU A 227 -15.44 -15.13 2.89
N ARG A 228 -15.58 -14.70 1.63
CA ARG A 228 -16.60 -13.70 1.23
C ARG A 228 -18.01 -14.21 1.50
N CYS A 229 -18.31 -15.46 1.14
CA CYS A 229 -19.61 -16.07 1.43
C CYS A 229 -19.91 -16.10 2.93
N MET A 230 -18.93 -16.45 3.76
CA MET A 230 -19.07 -16.41 5.22
C MET A 230 -19.37 -14.99 5.74
N LEU A 231 -18.62 -13.99 5.26
CA LEU A 231 -18.81 -12.59 5.64
C LEU A 231 -20.19 -12.07 5.25
N ILE A 232 -20.69 -12.43 4.04
CA ILE A 232 -22.05 -12.08 3.59
C ILE A 232 -23.13 -12.69 4.51
N GLN A 233 -22.87 -13.87 5.05
CA GLN A 233 -23.74 -14.53 6.04
C GLN A 233 -23.58 -13.98 7.46
N GLY A 234 -22.73 -12.96 7.68
CA GLY A 234 -22.43 -12.41 8.99
C GLY A 234 -21.59 -13.33 9.89
N LYS A 235 -20.94 -14.35 9.33
CA LYS A 235 -20.06 -15.25 10.06
C LYS A 235 -18.67 -14.63 10.23
N SER A 236 -18.04 -14.92 11.36
CA SER A 236 -16.64 -14.56 11.60
C SER A 236 -15.71 -15.41 10.76
N ILE A 237 -14.63 -14.81 10.25
CA ILE A 237 -13.55 -15.50 9.52
C ILE A 237 -12.30 -15.67 10.37
N ARG A 238 -12.38 -15.36 11.67
CA ARG A 238 -11.24 -15.40 12.59
C ARG A 238 -10.71 -16.82 12.83
N ASP A 239 -11.60 -17.81 12.80
CA ASP A 239 -11.24 -19.22 12.98
C ASP A 239 -10.81 -19.88 11.66
N LEU A 240 -9.75 -19.32 11.06
CA LEU A 240 -9.28 -19.75 9.75
C LEU A 240 -8.81 -21.22 9.73
N ILE A 241 -8.40 -21.76 10.88
CA ILE A 241 -7.99 -23.17 11.00
C ILE A 241 -9.15 -24.10 10.65
N HIS A 242 -10.26 -23.97 11.37
CA HIS A 242 -11.41 -24.85 11.13
C HIS A 242 -12.10 -24.56 9.80
N ILE A 243 -12.04 -23.32 9.31
CA ILE A 243 -12.52 -22.98 7.96
C ILE A 243 -11.74 -23.77 6.91
N LEU A 244 -10.41 -23.82 7.01
CA LEU A 244 -9.59 -24.60 6.07
C LEU A 244 -9.85 -26.11 6.20
N GLU A 245 -10.04 -26.63 7.41
CA GLU A 245 -10.41 -28.03 7.61
C GLU A 245 -11.79 -28.36 7.00
N GLU A 246 -12.78 -27.47 7.15
CA GLU A 246 -14.09 -27.60 6.52
C GLU A 246 -13.95 -27.63 5.00
N MET A 247 -13.22 -26.68 4.43
CA MET A 247 -12.96 -26.63 2.99
C MET A 247 -12.19 -27.85 2.48
N GLU A 248 -11.27 -28.43 3.27
CA GLU A 248 -10.58 -29.68 2.90
C GLU A 248 -11.54 -30.87 2.90
N ARG A 249 -12.44 -30.97 3.88
CA ARG A 249 -13.46 -32.03 3.92
C ARG A 249 -14.38 -31.99 2.70
N GLU A 250 -14.73 -30.80 2.22
CA GLU A 250 -15.52 -30.62 0.98
C GLU A 250 -14.81 -31.11 -0.29
N LEU A 251 -13.49 -31.34 -0.25
CA LEU A 251 -12.73 -31.92 -1.36
C LEU A 251 -12.66 -33.45 -1.33
N LEU A 252 -13.02 -34.07 -0.21
CA LEU A 252 -13.04 -35.52 -0.09
C LEU A 252 -14.25 -36.09 -0.88
N PRO A 253 -14.05 -37.19 -1.61
CA PRO A 253 -15.10 -37.81 -2.43
C PRO A 253 -16.28 -38.36 -1.62
#